data_AF-A0A416U2B1-F1
#
_entry.id   AF-A0A416U2B1-F1
#
_cell.length_a   1.000
_cell.length_b   1.000
_cell.length_c   1.000
_cell.angle_alpha   90.00
_cell.angle_beta   90.00
_cell.angle_gamma   90.00
#
_symmetry.space_group_name_H-M   'P 1'
#
loop_
_entity.id
_entity.type
_entity.pdbx_description
1 polymer ?
#
loop_
_entity_poly.entity_id
_entity_poly.type
_entity_poly.pdbx_seq_one_letter_code
_entity_poly.pdbx_strand_id
1 'polypeptide(L)'
;MVDWFGRWTEEKDYSQYPKEKWCDYDRMAVWIRKQGYEPRTEMENLITNIFSFYESEIENHVSDYDTENGNFDGTYTEAAQAYVMDSGGLSEFDYEV
;
A
#
# COMPACT_ATOMS: atom_id res chain seq x y z
N MET A 1 -12.05 -3.72 -1.55
CA MET A 1 -12.94 -4.83 -1.98
C MET A 1 -12.57 -5.30 -3.37
N VAL A 2 -12.40 -6.61 -3.60
CA VAL A 2 -12.03 -7.16 -4.92
C VAL A 2 -13.22 -7.88 -5.54
N ASP A 3 -13.56 -7.54 -6.79
CA ASP A 3 -14.62 -8.22 -7.54
C ASP A 3 -14.14 -9.56 -8.13
N TRP A 4 -15.04 -10.31 -8.75
CA TRP A 4 -14.72 -11.61 -9.36
C TRP A 4 -13.78 -11.52 -10.57
N PHE A 5 -13.56 -10.31 -11.11
CA PHE A 5 -12.58 -10.04 -12.16
C PHE A 5 -11.21 -9.64 -11.60
N GLY A 6 -11.05 -9.61 -10.27
CA GLY A 6 -9.82 -9.19 -9.62
C GLY A 6 -9.65 -7.67 -9.53
N ARG A 7 -10.69 -6.88 -9.86
CA ARG A 7 -10.62 -5.41 -9.76
C ARG A 7 -10.86 -4.99 -8.33
N TRP A 8 -9.96 -4.17 -7.81
CA TRP A 8 -10.14 -3.60 -6.49
C TRP A 8 -11.00 -2.33 -6.58
N THR A 9 -11.77 -2.07 -5.53
CA THR A 9 -12.50 -0.83 -5.32
C THR A 9 -12.38 -0.47 -3.84
N GLU A 10 -12.19 0.82 -3.55
CA GLU A 10 -12.12 1.31 -2.17
C GLU A 10 -13.46 1.03 -1.45
N GLU A 11 -13.40 0.37 -0.29
CA GLU A 11 -14.56 0.28 0.58
C GLU A 11 -14.79 1.62 1.27
N LYS A 12 -16.03 2.09 1.25
CA LYS A 12 -16.39 3.42 1.78
C LYS A 12 -16.43 3.43 3.31
N ASP A 13 -16.75 2.29 3.91
CA ASP A 13 -16.79 2.14 5.37
C ASP A 13 -16.09 0.85 5.83
N TYR A 14 -14.78 0.97 6.01
CA TYR A 14 -13.96 -0.11 6.57
C TYR A 14 -14.31 -0.46 8.04
N SER A 15 -15.13 0.33 8.76
CA SER A 15 -15.52 0.00 10.13
C SER A 15 -16.49 -1.19 10.21
N GLN A 16 -17.23 -1.44 9.13
CA GLN A 16 -18.20 -2.53 9.02
C GLN A 16 -17.65 -3.73 8.24
N TYR A 17 -16.47 -3.58 7.61
CA TYR A 17 -15.86 -4.61 6.79
C TYR A 17 -14.90 -5.49 7.62
N PRO A 18 -15.11 -6.82 7.71
CA PRO A 18 -14.28 -7.70 8.54
C PRO A 18 -12.79 -7.64 8.16
N LYS A 19 -11.93 -7.38 9.14
CA LYS A 19 -10.47 -7.21 8.95
C LYS A 19 -9.80 -8.44 8.35
N GLU A 20 -10.35 -9.62 8.61
CA GLU A 20 -9.86 -10.90 8.10
C GLU A 20 -10.01 -11.01 6.58
N LYS A 21 -10.89 -10.19 5.97
CA LYS A 21 -11.11 -10.15 4.53
C LYS A 21 -10.34 -9.06 3.82
N TRP A 22 -9.62 -8.21 4.55
CA TRP A 22 -8.89 -7.10 3.96
C TRP A 22 -7.73 -7.65 3.12
N CYS A 23 -7.66 -7.23 1.86
CA CYS A 23 -6.46 -7.38 1.07
C CYS A 23 -5.45 -6.24 1.39
N ASP A 24 -4.28 -6.30 0.79
CA ASP A 24 -3.22 -5.31 1.06
C ASP A 24 -3.62 -3.90 0.58
N TYR A 25 -4.41 -3.81 -0.49
CA TYR A 25 -5.00 -2.53 -0.91
C TYR A 25 -5.97 -1.96 0.14
N ASP A 26 -6.78 -2.79 0.78
CA ASP A 26 -7.69 -2.34 1.84
C ASP A 26 -6.89 -1.82 3.06
N ARG A 27 -5.81 -2.54 3.43
CA ARG A 27 -4.91 -2.11 4.51
C ARG A 27 -4.22 -0.79 4.18
N MET A 28 -3.75 -0.62 2.95
CA MET A 28 -3.12 0.62 2.48
C MET A 28 -4.11 1.78 2.46
N ALA A 29 -5.31 1.60 1.90
CA ALA A 29 -6.34 2.64 1.86
C ALA A 29 -6.66 3.15 3.27
N VAL A 30 -6.88 2.23 4.22
CA VAL A 30 -7.13 2.59 5.62
C VAL A 30 -5.94 3.31 6.26
N TRP A 31 -4.72 2.87 5.97
CA TRP A 31 -3.52 3.54 6.47
C TRP A 31 -3.37 4.95 5.89
N ILE A 32 -3.52 5.14 4.58
CA ILE A 32 -3.48 6.45 3.90
C ILE A 32 -4.51 7.40 4.51
N ARG A 33 -5.75 6.94 4.69
CA ARG A 33 -6.81 7.74 5.34
C ARG A 33 -6.45 8.13 6.78
N LYS A 34 -5.78 7.25 7.54
CA LYS A 34 -5.30 7.56 8.89
C LYS A 34 -4.20 8.61 8.93
N GLN A 35 -3.40 8.74 7.86
CA GLN A 35 -2.41 9.82 7.75
C GLN A 35 -3.08 11.18 7.51
N GLY A 36 -4.39 11.23 7.21
CA GLY A 36 -5.09 12.46 6.85
C GLY A 36 -4.67 13.01 5.48
N TYR A 37 -4.07 12.18 4.64
CA TYR A 37 -3.65 12.54 3.29
C TYR A 37 -4.85 12.54 2.34
N GLU A 38 -4.94 13.58 1.50
CA GLU A 38 -5.94 13.69 0.43
C GLU A 38 -5.25 13.42 -0.92
N PRO A 39 -5.48 12.23 -1.51
CA PRO A 39 -4.88 11.88 -2.79
C PRO A 39 -5.28 12.85 -3.91
N ARG A 40 -4.31 13.20 -4.75
CA ARG A 40 -4.50 13.95 -6.00
C ARG A 40 -5.10 13.07 -7.09
N THR A 41 -4.71 11.80 -7.10
CA THR A 41 -5.23 10.75 -7.99
C THR A 41 -6.22 9.82 -7.26
N GLU A 42 -6.78 8.84 -7.97
CA GLU A 42 -7.62 7.82 -7.32
C GLU A 42 -6.82 7.00 -6.30
N MET A 43 -7.46 6.57 -5.20
CA MET A 43 -6.82 5.78 -4.15
C MET A 43 -6.15 4.51 -4.70
N GLU A 44 -6.79 3.86 -5.68
CA GLU A 44 -6.24 2.67 -6.35
C GLU A 44 -4.93 3.00 -7.08
N ASN A 45 -4.87 4.12 -7.79
CA ASN A 45 -3.69 4.55 -8.53
C ASN A 45 -2.52 4.84 -7.58
N LEU A 46 -2.77 5.58 -6.49
CA LEU A 46 -1.76 5.85 -5.46
C LEU A 46 -1.20 4.55 -4.87
N ILE A 47 -2.07 3.61 -4.47
CA ILE A 47 -1.65 2.33 -3.89
C ILE A 47 -0.86 1.50 -4.91
N THR A 48 -1.30 1.49 -6.18
CA THR A 48 -0.63 0.78 -7.27
C THR A 48 0.79 1.31 -7.49
N ASN A 49 0.95 2.64 -7.50
CA ASN A 49 2.26 3.27 -7.61
C ASN A 49 3.16 2.91 -6.42
N ILE A 50 2.63 3.00 -5.19
CA ILE A 50 3.40 2.62 -3.98
C ILE A 50 3.92 1.19 -4.11
N PHE A 51 3.05 0.23 -4.44
CA PHE A 51 3.47 -1.17 -4.55
C PHE A 51 4.43 -1.40 -5.71
N SER A 52 4.26 -0.73 -6.85
CA SER A 52 5.18 -0.87 -7.98
C SER A 52 6.60 -0.42 -7.64
N PHE A 53 6.74 0.70 -6.92
CA PHE A 53 8.06 1.18 -6.49
C PHE A 53 8.66 0.32 -5.38
N TYR A 54 7.83 -0.09 -4.44
CA TYR A 54 8.26 -0.99 -3.37
C TYR A 54 8.72 -2.34 -3.91
N GLU A 55 8.01 -2.93 -4.87
CA GLU A 55 8.44 -4.17 -5.55
C GLU A 55 9.79 -3.99 -6.25
N SER A 56 10.00 -2.86 -6.94
CA SER A 56 11.29 -2.54 -7.56
C SER A 56 12.42 -2.36 -6.53
N GLU A 57 12.11 -1.84 -5.34
CA GLU A 57 13.08 -1.68 -4.25
C GLU A 57 13.53 -3.04 -3.68
N ILE A 58 12.59 -3.98 -3.52
CA ILE A 58 12.89 -5.29 -2.92
C ILE A 58 13.33 -6.37 -3.93
N GLU A 59 13.28 -6.10 -5.25
CA GLU A 59 13.53 -7.08 -6.32
C GLU A 59 14.84 -7.89 -6.14
N ASN A 60 15.90 -7.24 -5.64
CA ASN A 60 17.22 -7.87 -5.46
C ASN A 60 17.40 -8.54 -4.09
N HIS A 61 16.37 -8.55 -3.24
CA HIS A 61 16.39 -9.13 -1.89
C HIS A 61 17.56 -8.65 -1.01
N VAL A 62 17.91 -7.36 -1.11
CA VAL A 62 18.94 -6.72 -0.26
C VAL A 62 18.40 -5.50 0.50
N SER A 63 17.17 -5.07 0.20
CA SER A 63 16.56 -3.91 0.83
C SER A 63 16.23 -4.18 2.29
N ASP A 64 16.30 -3.14 3.13
CA ASP A 64 15.92 -3.20 4.54
C ASP A 64 14.41 -3.45 4.74
N TYR A 65 13.60 -3.21 3.69
CA TYR A 65 12.16 -3.43 3.70
C TYR A 65 11.76 -4.83 3.22
N ASP A 66 12.70 -5.66 2.77
CA ASP A 66 12.37 -6.98 2.25
C ASP A 66 11.93 -7.93 3.37
N THR A 67 10.70 -8.43 3.27
CA THR A 67 10.12 -9.40 4.20
C THR A 67 10.52 -10.84 3.89
N GLU A 68 10.93 -11.15 2.65
CA GLU A 68 11.26 -12.51 2.21
C GLU A 68 12.66 -12.95 2.67
N ASN A 69 13.63 -12.04 2.66
CA ASN A 69 14.98 -12.31 3.17
C ASN A 69 15.10 -12.13 4.70
N GLY A 70 14.05 -11.62 5.36
CA GLY A 70 13.98 -11.37 6.79
C GLY A 70 14.60 -10.06 7.27
N ASN A 71 14.87 -9.11 6.37
CA ASN A 71 15.38 -7.78 6.72
C ASN A 71 14.33 -6.91 7.42
N PHE A 72 13.04 -7.13 7.10
CA PHE A 72 11.92 -6.45 7.76
C PHE A 72 11.08 -7.41 8.61
N ASP A 73 10.89 -7.07 9.89
CA ASP A 73 9.97 -7.81 10.78
C ASP A 73 8.56 -7.20 10.71
N GLY A 74 7.71 -7.80 9.87
CA GLY A 74 6.33 -7.38 9.70
C GLY A 74 5.68 -7.95 8.45
N THR A 75 4.52 -7.41 8.10
CA THR A 75 3.80 -7.78 6.87
C THR A 75 4.33 -7.01 5.66
N TYR A 76 4.09 -7.54 4.46
CA TYR A 76 4.39 -6.87 3.19
C TYR A 76 3.83 -5.43 3.15
N THR A 77 2.61 -5.24 3.65
CA THR A 77 2.00 -3.90 3.71
C THR A 77 2.71 -2.98 4.69
N GLU A 78 3.11 -3.47 5.87
CA GLU A 78 3.84 -2.65 6.86
C GLU A 78 5.23 -2.24 6.34
N ALA A 79 5.90 -3.13 5.61
CA ALA A 79 7.16 -2.83 4.94
C ALA A 79 7.00 -1.74 3.87
N ALA A 80 5.99 -1.87 2.99
CA ALA A 80 5.68 -0.84 1.99
C ALA A 80 5.35 0.52 2.64
N GLN A 81 4.64 0.53 3.77
CA GLN A 81 4.36 1.76 4.52
C GLN A 81 5.63 2.41 5.05
N ALA A 82 6.56 1.62 5.60
CA ALA A 82 7.85 2.12 6.08
C ALA A 82 8.67 2.72 4.93
N TYR A 83 8.78 1.99 3.81
CA TYR A 83 9.44 2.45 2.59
C TYR A 83 8.89 3.80 2.10
N VAL A 84 7.56 3.97 2.07
CA VAL A 84 6.92 5.23 1.65
C VAL A 84 7.31 6.38 2.57
N MET A 85 7.32 6.17 3.88
CA MET A 85 7.65 7.22 4.84
C MET A 85 9.11 7.65 4.73
N ASP A 86 10.02 6.71 4.50
CA ASP A 86 11.46 6.98 4.36
C ASP A 86 11.80 7.57 2.97
N SER A 87 10.94 7.35 1.97
CA SER A 87 11.07 7.89 0.61
C SER A 87 10.55 9.32 0.44
N GLY A 88 10.09 9.99 1.50
CA GLY A 88 9.56 11.36 1.45
C GLY A 88 8.03 11.47 1.56
N GLY A 89 7.35 10.34 1.73
CA GLY A 89 5.91 10.27 2.02
C GLY A 89 5.02 10.04 0.80
N LEU A 90 3.71 10.05 1.04
CA LEU A 90 2.67 9.67 0.06
C LEU A 90 2.69 10.50 -1.23
N SER A 91 3.09 11.77 -1.17
CA SER A 91 3.08 12.67 -2.33
C SER A 91 4.05 12.28 -3.43
N GLU A 92 5.11 11.53 -3.11
CA GLU A 92 6.09 11.05 -4.09
C GLU A 92 5.49 10.01 -5.04
N PHE A 93 4.42 9.33 -4.62
CA PHE A 93 3.77 8.25 -5.37
C PHE A 93 2.42 8.67 -5.98
N ASP A 94 1.96 9.89 -5.72
CA ASP A 94 0.63 10.39 -6.09
C ASP A 94 0.65 11.20 -7.38
N TYR A 95 0.78 10.48 -8.50
CA TYR A 95 0.80 11.04 -9.85
C TYR A 95 0.09 10.13 -10.86
N GLU A 96 -0.40 10.73 -11.94
CA GLU A 96 -1.02 10.03 -13.06
C GLU A 96 0.04 9.30 -13.89
N VAL A 97 -0.24 8.04 -14.26
CA VAL A 97 0.62 7.21 -15.11
C VAL A 97 0.22 7.33 -16.58
#